data_AF-A0A7V6Z280-F1
#
_entry.id   AF-A0A7V6Z280-F1
#
_cell.length_a   1.000
_cell.length_b   1.000
_cell.length_c   1.000
_cell.angle_alpha   90.00
_cell.angle_beta   90.00
_cell.angle_gamma   90.00
#
_symmetry.space_group_name_H-M   'P 1'
#
loop_
_entity.id
_entity.type
_entity.pdbx_description
1 polymer ?
#
loop_
_entity_poly.entity_id
_entity_poly.type
_entity_poly.pdbx_seq_one_letter_code
_entity_poly.pdbx_strand_id
1 'polypeptide(L)'
;MNAAGDTANGAVIGEYVCSGYIWGANVGWIHLGDGTPADGVRYRNDSASDYGINHDGQGNLRGYAYGANIGWIHFDDLGGARVDLKTGNLSGFIYSANCGWISLSNTSACVQTDILQPGIDSDGDGIADAWELSHTNSLAVFTATSDTDGDGATDLNEHGADTNPLDPNDLLRVTEYSVAFGPGEGTDTITWLSKPTRFYVVQSRSNLNAGAAWLDATSLLAPDAGPQTTAVIPFGPASSERYLRVQALKPLAP
;
A
#
# COMPACT_ATOMS: atom_id res chain seq x y z
N MET A 1 20.06 14.24 -10.60
CA MET A 1 19.93 12.81 -10.28
C MET A 1 18.95 12.22 -11.27
N ASN A 2 19.20 11.03 -11.82
CA ASN A 2 18.30 10.35 -12.73
C ASN A 2 17.80 9.06 -12.05
N ALA A 3 16.53 9.06 -11.64
CA ALA A 3 15.87 7.91 -11.04
C ALA A 3 15.08 7.07 -12.06
N ALA A 4 14.93 7.53 -13.30
CA ALA A 4 14.26 6.78 -14.36
C ALA A 4 15.13 5.64 -14.95
N GLY A 5 16.40 5.55 -14.54
CA GLY A 5 17.36 4.58 -15.08
C GLY A 5 17.53 4.70 -16.59
N ASP A 6 17.63 3.54 -17.27
CA ASP A 6 17.59 3.37 -18.73
C ASP A 6 16.20 2.98 -19.23
N THR A 7 15.13 3.45 -18.59
CA THR A 7 13.71 3.06 -18.78
C THR A 7 13.35 1.62 -18.38
N ALA A 8 14.29 0.68 -18.34
CA ALA A 8 14.05 -0.70 -17.90
C ALA A 8 14.48 -0.96 -16.44
N ASN A 9 15.50 -0.25 -15.97
CA ASN A 9 16.11 -0.48 -14.66
C ASN A 9 16.02 0.74 -13.73
N GLY A 10 15.00 1.58 -13.92
CA GLY A 10 14.75 2.75 -13.06
C GLY A 10 14.47 2.36 -11.61
N ALA A 11 14.57 3.33 -10.72
CA ALA A 11 14.25 3.14 -9.31
C ALA A 11 12.75 2.87 -9.15
N VAL A 12 12.44 1.81 -8.41
CA VAL A 12 11.07 1.39 -8.10
C VAL A 12 10.91 1.38 -6.59
N ILE A 13 9.84 2.03 -6.10
CA ILE A 13 9.32 1.79 -4.76
C ILE A 13 8.14 0.83 -4.92
N GLY A 14 8.30 -0.42 -4.47
CA GLY A 14 7.25 -1.43 -4.55
C GLY A 14 6.45 -1.54 -3.26
N GLU A 15 5.34 -2.28 -3.33
CA GLU A 15 4.48 -2.57 -2.17
C GLU A 15 5.25 -3.29 -1.04
N TYR A 16 6.20 -4.17 -1.40
CA TYR A 16 6.98 -5.01 -0.46
C TYR A 16 8.48 -4.70 -0.45
N VAL A 17 9.06 -4.41 -1.62
CA VAL A 17 10.48 -4.16 -1.80
C VAL A 17 10.73 -3.06 -2.82
N CYS A 18 11.84 -2.34 -2.70
CA CYS A 18 12.33 -1.46 -3.76
C CYS A 18 13.27 -2.24 -4.69
N SER A 19 13.43 -1.72 -5.90
CA SER A 19 14.34 -2.30 -6.88
C SER A 19 14.90 -1.28 -7.86
N GLY A 20 15.82 -1.74 -8.70
CA GLY A 20 16.39 -0.97 -9.80
C GLY A 20 17.48 -0.01 -9.35
N TYR A 21 17.68 1.05 -10.15
CA TYR A 21 18.86 1.89 -10.05
C TYR A 21 18.57 3.39 -10.09
N ILE A 22 19.35 4.12 -9.29
CA ILE A 22 19.45 5.58 -9.35
C ILE A 22 20.84 5.96 -9.87
N TRP A 23 20.92 6.95 -10.77
CA TRP A 23 22.18 7.51 -11.22
C TRP A 23 22.39 8.95 -10.74
N GLY A 24 23.59 9.26 -10.27
CA GLY A 24 24.03 10.63 -10.04
C GLY A 24 25.43 10.87 -10.61
N ALA A 25 25.63 12.00 -11.28
CA ALA A 25 26.89 12.33 -11.96
C ALA A 25 28.14 12.16 -11.08
N ASN A 26 28.04 12.50 -9.79
CA ASN A 26 29.16 12.44 -8.85
C ASN A 26 29.24 11.13 -8.05
N VAL A 27 28.17 10.33 -8.03
CA VAL A 27 28.05 9.12 -7.18
C VAL A 27 27.93 7.84 -8.00
N GLY A 28 27.78 7.95 -9.32
CA GLY A 28 27.55 6.82 -10.22
C GLY A 28 26.17 6.19 -10.00
N TRP A 29 26.11 4.88 -10.26
CA TRP A 29 24.91 4.07 -10.06
C TRP A 29 24.78 3.63 -8.61
N ILE A 30 23.54 3.63 -8.12
CA ILE A 30 23.11 3.13 -6.83
C ILE A 30 22.05 2.07 -7.09
N HIS A 31 22.30 0.83 -6.68
CA HIS A 31 21.38 -0.30 -6.75
C HIS A 31 20.51 -0.35 -5.49
N LEU A 32 19.18 -0.43 -5.67
CA LEU A 32 18.20 -0.46 -4.58
C LEU A 32 17.77 -1.88 -4.20
N GLY A 33 18.17 -2.88 -4.98
CA GLY A 33 17.69 -4.27 -4.93
C GLY A 33 17.28 -4.75 -6.33
N ASP A 34 17.22 -6.06 -6.52
CA ASP A 34 16.90 -6.67 -7.82
C ASP A 34 15.40 -6.92 -8.04
N GLY A 35 14.59 -6.74 -6.99
CA GLY A 35 13.15 -6.97 -6.97
C GLY A 35 12.76 -8.42 -6.67
N THR A 36 13.73 -9.31 -6.46
CA THR A 36 13.52 -10.75 -6.33
C THR A 36 14.20 -11.28 -5.05
N PRO A 37 13.66 -10.92 -3.87
CA PRO A 37 14.22 -11.40 -2.61
C PRO A 37 14.25 -12.93 -2.54
N ALA A 38 15.26 -13.49 -1.88
CA ALA A 38 15.49 -14.93 -1.87
C ALA A 38 14.35 -15.76 -1.25
N ASP A 39 13.53 -15.16 -0.38
CA ASP A 39 12.33 -15.79 0.20
C ASP A 39 11.02 -15.42 -0.50
N GLY A 40 11.08 -14.61 -1.57
CA GLY A 40 9.93 -14.13 -2.32
C GLY A 40 9.12 -13.04 -1.61
N VAL A 41 9.47 -12.66 -0.38
CA VAL A 41 8.72 -11.69 0.43
C VAL A 41 9.53 -10.41 0.65
N ARG A 42 10.78 -10.54 1.10
CA ARG A 42 11.64 -9.41 1.48
C ARG A 42 13.11 -9.78 1.44
N TYR A 43 13.97 -8.80 1.19
CA TYR A 43 15.41 -9.03 1.30
C TYR A 43 15.76 -9.33 2.76
N ARG A 44 16.43 -10.47 3.00
CA ARG A 44 16.95 -10.78 4.32
C ARG A 44 18.12 -9.88 4.69
N ASN A 45 18.79 -9.33 3.68
CA ASN A 45 19.95 -8.46 3.84
C ASN A 45 21.09 -9.15 4.64
N ASP A 46 21.21 -10.47 4.50
CA ASP A 46 22.20 -11.31 5.19
C ASP A 46 23.34 -11.77 4.25
N SER A 47 23.26 -11.42 2.96
CA SER A 47 24.25 -11.80 1.95
C SER A 47 24.42 -10.73 0.87
N ALA A 48 25.53 -10.81 0.13
CA ALA A 48 25.80 -9.91 -0.99
C ALA A 48 24.94 -10.21 -2.24
N SER A 49 24.20 -11.32 -2.24
CA SER A 49 23.28 -11.70 -3.32
C SER A 49 21.81 -11.49 -2.98
N ASP A 50 21.47 -11.24 -1.70
CA ASP A 50 20.11 -10.95 -1.25
C ASP A 50 20.13 -9.68 -0.40
N TYR A 51 20.23 -8.54 -1.07
CA TYR A 51 20.21 -7.23 -0.44
C TYR A 51 19.31 -6.27 -1.21
N GLY A 52 18.71 -5.36 -0.46
CA GLY A 52 17.89 -4.31 -1.01
C GLY A 52 17.10 -3.58 0.07
N ILE A 53 16.26 -2.66 -0.38
CA ILE A 53 15.38 -1.88 0.51
C ILE A 53 14.02 -2.59 0.58
N ASN A 54 13.57 -2.87 1.79
CA ASN A 54 12.25 -3.41 2.09
C ASN A 54 11.28 -2.29 2.45
N HIS A 55 10.03 -2.45 2.06
CA HIS A 55 8.90 -1.61 2.46
C HIS A 55 7.93 -2.44 3.32
N ASP A 56 7.43 -1.89 4.42
CA ASP A 56 6.58 -2.62 5.36
C ASP A 56 5.07 -2.47 5.09
N GLY A 57 4.69 -1.83 3.98
CA GLY A 57 3.30 -1.53 3.64
C GLY A 57 2.70 -0.33 4.38
N GLN A 58 3.36 0.19 5.42
CA GLN A 58 2.95 1.38 6.19
C GLN A 58 3.76 2.63 5.85
N GLY A 59 4.69 2.52 4.89
CA GLY A 59 5.54 3.62 4.45
C GLY A 59 6.97 3.51 4.93
N ASN A 60 7.32 2.60 5.85
CA ASN A 60 8.69 2.58 6.38
C ASN A 60 9.62 1.81 5.44
N LEU A 61 10.81 2.37 5.23
CA LEU A 61 11.85 1.82 4.37
C LEU A 61 13.07 1.39 5.21
N ARG A 62 13.54 0.16 5.02
CA ARG A 62 14.67 -0.42 5.75
C ARG A 62 15.55 -1.30 4.87
N GLY A 63 16.80 -1.54 5.26
CA GLY A 63 17.73 -2.40 4.54
C GLY A 63 18.84 -1.61 3.84
N TYR A 64 19.27 -2.07 2.67
CA TYR A 64 20.51 -1.58 2.07
C TYR A 64 20.39 -1.29 0.58
N ALA A 65 20.95 -0.16 0.17
CA ALA A 65 21.31 0.11 -1.22
C ALA A 65 22.84 0.13 -1.36
N TYR A 66 23.33 -0.01 -2.59
CA TYR A 66 24.77 -0.06 -2.85
C TYR A 66 25.15 0.79 -4.06
N GLY A 67 26.14 1.67 -3.91
CA GLY A 67 26.77 2.36 -5.03
C GLY A 67 28.27 2.12 -5.07
N ALA A 68 28.83 1.73 -6.22
CA ALA A 68 30.24 1.38 -6.35
C ALA A 68 31.20 2.51 -5.89
N ASN A 69 30.80 3.77 -6.08
CA ASN A 69 31.61 4.93 -5.70
C ASN A 69 31.35 5.43 -4.28
N ILE A 70 30.21 5.08 -3.68
CA ILE A 70 29.75 5.62 -2.38
C ILE A 70 29.47 4.54 -1.34
N GLY A 71 29.78 3.29 -1.65
CA GLY A 71 29.62 2.15 -0.75
C GLY A 71 28.16 1.83 -0.43
N TRP A 72 27.99 1.15 0.69
CA TRP A 72 26.68 0.81 1.26
C TRP A 72 25.96 2.05 1.76
N ILE A 73 24.66 2.10 1.48
CA ILE A 73 23.72 3.09 1.96
C ILE A 73 22.69 2.33 2.80
N HIS A 74 22.64 2.66 4.08
CA HIS A 74 21.82 1.99 5.08
C HIS A 74 20.54 2.80 5.33
N PHE A 75 19.41 2.10 5.22
CA PHE A 75 18.08 2.53 5.65
C PHE A 75 17.84 1.88 7.00
N ASP A 76 17.77 2.69 8.07
CA ASP A 76 17.74 2.15 9.42
C ASP A 76 16.49 1.31 9.71
N ASP A 77 16.65 0.35 10.62
CA ASP A 77 15.57 -0.56 11.02
C ASP A 77 14.46 0.11 11.84
N LEU A 78 14.66 1.36 12.28
CA LEU A 78 13.70 2.11 13.08
C LEU A 78 12.73 2.93 12.20
N GLY A 79 12.82 2.83 10.87
CA GLY A 79 11.93 3.53 9.95
C GLY A 79 12.23 5.02 9.85
N GLY A 80 13.49 5.42 10.03
CA GLY A 80 13.91 6.81 9.84
C GLY A 80 13.63 7.31 8.43
N ALA A 81 13.76 6.45 7.42
CA ALA A 81 13.35 6.70 6.03
C ALA A 81 11.94 6.16 5.77
N ARG A 82 11.10 6.99 5.15
CA ARG A 82 9.71 6.63 4.86
C ARG A 82 9.21 7.21 3.54
N VAL A 83 8.23 6.55 2.94
CA VAL A 83 7.36 7.05 1.87
C VAL A 83 6.00 7.40 2.46
N ASP A 84 5.51 8.59 2.15
CA ASP A 84 4.15 8.99 2.49
C ASP A 84 3.16 8.30 1.54
N LEU A 85 2.35 7.39 2.07
CA LEU A 85 1.45 6.54 1.29
C LEU A 85 0.32 7.29 0.55
N LYS A 86 0.10 8.58 0.85
CA LYS A 86 -0.90 9.39 0.17
C LYS A 86 -0.30 10.24 -0.95
N THR A 87 0.91 10.74 -0.75
CA THR A 87 1.55 11.71 -1.64
C THR A 87 2.74 11.16 -2.41
N GLY A 88 3.27 10.02 -1.96
CA GLY A 88 4.48 9.40 -2.49
C GLY A 88 5.77 10.13 -2.12
N ASN A 89 5.69 11.18 -1.32
CA ASN A 89 6.85 11.94 -0.86
C ASN A 89 7.65 11.13 0.14
N LEU A 90 8.95 11.04 -0.08
CA LEU A 90 9.87 10.43 0.87
C LEU A 90 10.32 11.46 1.91
N SER A 91 10.55 10.99 3.13
CA SER A 91 11.14 11.78 4.20
C SER A 91 12.12 10.97 5.02
N GLY A 92 12.91 11.67 5.83
CA GLY A 92 13.90 11.05 6.70
C GLY A 92 15.33 11.16 6.22
N PHE A 93 16.18 10.34 6.83
CA PHE A 93 17.60 10.28 6.55
C PHE A 93 18.05 8.83 6.37
N ILE A 94 19.00 8.63 5.47
CA ILE A 94 19.73 7.38 5.27
C ILE A 94 21.21 7.65 5.44
N TYR A 95 22.02 6.61 5.65
CA TYR A 95 23.44 6.79 5.98
C TYR A 95 24.35 6.00 5.06
N SER A 96 25.40 6.64 4.55
CA SER A 96 26.54 5.94 3.96
C SER A 96 27.80 6.27 4.73
N ALA A 97 28.66 5.28 5.00
CA ALA A 97 29.95 5.52 5.63
C ALA A 97 30.86 6.47 4.81
N ASN A 98 30.68 6.51 3.49
CA ASN A 98 31.49 7.31 2.58
C ASN A 98 30.88 8.70 2.29
N CYS A 99 29.59 8.89 2.56
CA CYS A 99 28.89 10.15 2.28
C CYS A 99 28.25 10.81 3.51
N GLY A 100 28.25 10.14 4.66
CA GLY A 100 27.53 10.56 5.86
C GLY A 100 26.02 10.43 5.71
N TRP A 101 25.30 11.30 6.42
CA TRP A 101 23.84 11.38 6.38
C TRP A 101 23.36 11.98 5.07
N ILE A 102 22.43 11.28 4.42
CA ILE A 102 21.76 11.67 3.18
C ILE A 102 20.30 11.92 3.51
N SER A 103 19.82 13.13 3.26
CA SER A 103 18.43 13.51 3.52
C SER A 103 17.54 13.19 2.32
N LEU A 104 16.37 12.61 2.57
CA LEU A 104 15.38 12.29 1.53
C LEU A 104 14.44 13.47 1.23
N SER A 105 14.38 14.46 2.12
CA SER A 105 13.61 15.68 1.90
C SER A 105 14.10 16.86 2.73
N ASN A 106 13.83 18.05 2.21
CA ASN A 106 14.02 19.32 2.90
C ASN A 106 12.86 20.27 2.55
N THR A 107 12.95 21.53 2.98
CA THR A 107 11.90 22.53 2.77
C THR A 107 11.69 22.93 1.31
N SER A 108 12.63 22.63 0.42
CA SER A 108 12.62 23.03 -0.99
C SER A 108 12.43 21.87 -1.96
N ALA A 109 12.76 20.64 -1.56
CA ALA A 109 12.65 19.46 -2.40
C ALA A 109 12.52 18.18 -1.57
N CYS A 110 11.83 17.18 -2.13
CA CYS A 110 11.80 15.82 -1.64
C CYS A 110 12.03 14.83 -2.78
N VAL A 111 12.49 13.63 -2.45
CA VAL A 111 12.37 12.49 -3.35
C VAL A 111 10.90 12.06 -3.32
N GLN A 112 10.34 11.69 -4.47
CA GLN A 112 8.93 11.31 -4.58
C GLN A 112 8.79 10.14 -5.57
N THR A 113 7.85 9.25 -5.29
CA THR A 113 7.29 8.30 -6.26
C THR A 113 5.84 8.66 -6.56
N ASP A 114 5.37 8.41 -7.79
CA ASP A 114 3.95 8.63 -8.12
C ASP A 114 3.10 7.39 -7.87
N ILE A 115 3.73 6.21 -7.90
CA ILE A 115 3.08 4.90 -7.70
C ILE A 115 3.85 4.06 -6.69
N LEU A 116 3.16 3.12 -6.05
CA LEU A 116 3.79 1.94 -5.48
C LEU A 116 3.60 0.79 -6.47
N GLN A 117 4.71 0.24 -6.95
CA GLN A 117 4.67 -0.87 -7.89
C GLN A 117 4.09 -2.11 -7.18
N PRO A 118 3.06 -2.76 -7.76
CA PRO A 118 2.55 -4.03 -7.24
C PRO A 118 3.66 -5.07 -7.08
N GLY A 119 3.51 -5.95 -6.10
CA GLY A 119 4.39 -7.11 -5.95
C GLY A 119 4.38 -8.00 -7.20
N ILE A 120 5.39 -8.87 -7.32
CA ILE A 120 5.40 -9.91 -8.34
C ILE A 120 4.18 -10.83 -8.12
N ASP A 121 3.53 -11.20 -9.21
CA ASP A 121 2.38 -12.11 -9.28
C ASP A 121 2.74 -13.17 -10.35
N SER A 122 3.29 -14.29 -9.88
CA SER A 122 3.91 -15.31 -10.73
C SER A 122 2.89 -16.26 -11.36
N ASP A 123 1.76 -16.51 -10.70
CA ASP A 123 0.70 -17.40 -11.19
C ASP A 123 -0.45 -16.65 -11.88
N GLY A 124 -0.45 -15.31 -11.81
CA GLY A 124 -1.23 -14.40 -12.65
C GLY A 124 -2.68 -14.25 -12.20
N ASP A 125 -2.94 -14.42 -10.91
CA ASP A 125 -4.29 -14.40 -10.34
C ASP A 125 -4.68 -13.02 -9.75
N GLY A 126 -3.75 -12.06 -9.74
CA GLY A 126 -3.93 -10.72 -9.18
C GLY A 126 -3.56 -10.61 -7.70
N ILE A 127 -3.03 -11.66 -7.08
CA ILE A 127 -2.51 -11.71 -5.72
C ILE A 127 -0.98 -11.69 -5.79
N ALA A 128 -0.34 -10.87 -4.95
CA ALA A 128 1.12 -10.79 -4.97
C ALA A 128 1.75 -12.01 -4.28
N ASP A 129 2.79 -12.58 -4.89
CA ASP A 129 3.56 -13.71 -4.35
C ASP A 129 3.98 -13.47 -2.90
N ALA A 130 4.49 -12.27 -2.61
CA ALA A 130 4.94 -11.88 -1.29
C ALA A 130 3.82 -11.97 -0.24
N TRP A 131 2.57 -11.65 -0.63
CA TRP A 131 1.41 -11.77 0.23
C TRP A 131 1.04 -13.23 0.46
N GLU A 132 0.96 -14.04 -0.59
CA GLU A 132 0.61 -15.47 -0.47
C GLU A 132 1.65 -16.24 0.36
N LEU A 133 2.94 -16.05 0.04
CA LEU A 133 4.05 -16.70 0.73
C LEU A 133 4.10 -16.33 2.21
N SER A 134 3.73 -15.09 2.56
CA SER A 134 3.70 -14.65 3.96
C SER A 134 2.62 -15.33 4.81
N HIS A 135 1.55 -15.84 4.18
CA HIS A 135 0.45 -16.52 4.87
C HIS A 135 0.56 -18.05 4.82
N THR A 136 0.97 -18.62 3.68
CA THR A 136 0.90 -20.09 3.46
C THR A 136 2.19 -20.72 2.97
N ASN A 137 3.23 -19.94 2.63
CA ASN A 137 4.42 -20.40 1.92
C ASN A 137 4.11 -21.13 0.58
N SER A 138 3.01 -20.80 -0.08
CA SER A 138 2.59 -21.42 -1.34
C SER A 138 1.82 -20.43 -2.23
N LEU A 139 2.13 -20.40 -3.53
CA LEU A 139 1.46 -19.59 -4.56
C LEU A 139 0.25 -20.30 -5.20
N ALA A 140 -0.43 -21.14 -4.44
CA ALA A 140 -1.45 -22.04 -4.99
C ALA A 140 -2.61 -22.31 -4.03
N VAL A 141 -2.55 -21.72 -2.83
CA VAL A 141 -3.60 -21.86 -1.83
C VAL A 141 -4.67 -20.82 -2.09
N PHE A 142 -4.24 -19.58 -2.36
CA PHE A 142 -5.14 -18.48 -2.68
C PHE A 142 -5.30 -18.38 -4.19
N THR A 143 -6.49 -17.94 -4.59
CA THR A 143 -6.82 -17.66 -5.98
C THR A 143 -7.72 -16.43 -6.03
N ALA A 144 -7.82 -15.82 -7.21
CA ALA A 144 -8.79 -14.75 -7.49
C ALA A 144 -10.25 -15.02 -7.05
N THR A 145 -10.64 -16.29 -6.91
CA THR A 145 -12.04 -16.72 -6.71
C THR A 145 -12.27 -17.63 -5.51
N SER A 146 -11.22 -18.08 -4.84
CA SER A 146 -11.35 -18.85 -3.60
C SER A 146 -11.67 -17.94 -2.44
N ASP A 147 -12.28 -18.54 -1.42
CA ASP A 147 -12.66 -17.96 -0.14
C ASP A 147 -12.17 -19.00 0.88
N THR A 148 -10.91 -18.85 1.30
CA THR A 148 -10.18 -19.94 1.94
C THR A 148 -10.68 -20.22 3.36
N ASP A 149 -11.15 -19.20 4.07
CA ASP A 149 -11.70 -19.33 5.42
C ASP A 149 -13.23 -19.38 5.48
N GLY A 150 -13.92 -19.16 4.35
CA GLY A 150 -15.34 -19.37 4.18
C GLY A 150 -16.21 -18.24 4.74
N ASP A 151 -15.67 -17.02 4.84
CA ASP A 151 -16.36 -15.86 5.39
C ASP A 151 -17.15 -15.05 4.34
N GLY A 152 -17.03 -15.42 3.07
CA GLY A 152 -17.70 -14.80 1.92
C GLY A 152 -16.88 -13.72 1.22
N ALA A 153 -15.69 -13.36 1.71
CA ALA A 153 -14.70 -12.60 0.98
C ALA A 153 -13.82 -13.55 0.15
N THR A 154 -13.57 -13.20 -1.10
CA THR A 154 -12.57 -13.95 -1.89
C THR A 154 -11.17 -13.54 -1.44
N ASP A 155 -10.19 -14.44 -1.53
CA ASP A 155 -8.80 -14.17 -1.14
C ASP A 155 -8.23 -12.92 -1.87
N LEU A 156 -8.66 -12.67 -3.11
CA LEU A 156 -8.30 -11.44 -3.84
C LEU A 156 -8.88 -10.16 -3.23
N ASN A 157 -10.11 -10.20 -2.72
CA ASN A 157 -10.71 -9.05 -2.03
C ASN A 157 -10.00 -8.81 -0.71
N GLU A 158 -9.57 -9.86 -0.02
CA GLU A 158 -8.80 -9.78 1.20
C GLU A 158 -7.38 -9.25 0.99
N HIS A 159 -6.69 -9.71 -0.05
CA HIS A 159 -5.44 -9.11 -0.52
C HIS A 159 -5.63 -7.61 -0.83
N GLY A 160 -6.73 -7.25 -1.50
CA GLY A 160 -7.10 -5.85 -1.74
C GLY A 160 -7.36 -5.05 -0.46
N ALA A 161 -7.90 -5.68 0.59
CA ALA A 161 -8.25 -5.05 1.87
C ALA A 161 -7.17 -5.16 2.96
N ASP A 162 -6.08 -5.90 2.73
CA ASP A 162 -5.07 -6.27 3.72
C ASP A 162 -5.60 -7.09 4.90
N THR A 163 -6.58 -7.94 4.63
CA THR A 163 -7.16 -8.84 5.62
C THR A 163 -6.54 -10.25 5.51
N ASN A 164 -6.84 -11.12 6.47
CA ASN A 164 -6.18 -12.40 6.61
C ASN A 164 -7.08 -13.53 6.09
N PRO A 165 -6.75 -14.18 4.95
CA PRO A 165 -7.58 -15.20 4.29
C PRO A 165 -7.64 -16.54 5.01
N LEU A 166 -7.10 -16.59 6.23
CA LEU A 166 -7.11 -17.75 7.11
C LEU A 166 -7.85 -17.45 8.43
N ASP A 167 -8.43 -16.26 8.58
CA ASP A 167 -9.20 -15.84 9.76
C ASP A 167 -10.54 -15.23 9.35
N PRO A 168 -11.66 -15.96 9.50
CA PRO A 168 -12.98 -15.54 9.03
C PRO A 168 -13.58 -14.35 9.82
N ASN A 169 -12.82 -13.77 10.76
CA ASN A 169 -13.18 -12.55 11.48
C ASN A 169 -12.40 -11.32 11.00
N ASP A 170 -11.36 -11.51 10.20
CA ASP A 170 -10.54 -10.45 9.63
C ASP A 170 -10.96 -10.24 8.18
N LEU A 171 -11.99 -9.40 7.98
CA LEU A 171 -12.50 -9.04 6.65
C LEU A 171 -12.97 -7.59 6.62
N LEU A 172 -13.01 -7.01 5.41
CA LEU A 172 -13.59 -5.68 5.23
C LEU A 172 -15.11 -5.74 5.40
N ARG A 173 -15.58 -5.37 6.60
CA ARG A 173 -17.01 -5.39 6.92
C ARG A 173 -17.44 -4.14 7.67
N VAL A 174 -18.60 -3.64 7.28
CA VAL A 174 -19.34 -2.62 8.03
C VAL A 174 -19.85 -3.23 9.32
N THR A 175 -19.42 -2.67 10.45
CA THR A 175 -19.76 -3.15 11.79
C THR A 175 -20.85 -2.33 12.45
N GLU A 176 -21.01 -1.07 12.05
CA GLU A 176 -22.03 -0.18 12.57
C GLU A 176 -22.56 0.74 11.48
N TYR A 177 -23.86 1.00 11.55
CA TYR A 177 -24.54 1.97 10.69
C TYR A 177 -25.59 2.70 11.53
N SER A 178 -25.59 4.02 11.45
CA SER A 178 -26.64 4.86 12.05
C SER A 178 -27.02 6.00 11.12
N VAL A 179 -28.22 6.54 11.33
CA VAL A 179 -28.75 7.66 10.56
C VAL A 179 -29.28 8.72 11.50
N ALA A 180 -28.95 9.99 11.23
CA ALA A 180 -29.51 11.14 11.91
C ALA A 180 -30.24 12.02 10.91
N PHE A 181 -31.43 12.52 11.30
CA PHE A 181 -32.26 13.38 10.45
C PHE A 181 -32.33 14.79 11.05
N GLY A 182 -32.12 15.79 10.19
CA GLY A 182 -32.36 17.20 10.45
C GLY A 182 -33.49 17.74 9.55
N PRO A 183 -33.91 19.01 9.73
CA PRO A 183 -34.93 19.61 8.89
C PRO A 183 -34.46 19.76 7.42
N GLY A 184 -34.89 18.85 6.56
CA GLY A 184 -34.55 18.87 5.14
C GLY A 184 -33.18 18.30 4.78
N GLU A 185 -32.49 17.64 5.72
CA GLU A 185 -31.18 17.04 5.53
C GLU A 185 -30.98 15.87 6.52
N GLY A 186 -29.90 15.13 6.38
CA GLY A 186 -29.48 14.15 7.38
C GLY A 186 -28.08 13.63 7.11
N THR A 187 -27.63 12.72 7.97
CA THR A 187 -26.31 12.11 7.87
C THR A 187 -26.41 10.62 8.08
N ASP A 188 -25.78 9.86 7.19
CA ASP A 188 -25.48 8.45 7.41
C ASP A 188 -24.09 8.34 8.05
N THR A 189 -23.97 7.62 9.15
CA THR A 189 -22.70 7.33 9.81
C THR A 189 -22.41 5.84 9.68
N ILE A 190 -21.27 5.50 9.10
CA ILE A 190 -20.86 4.12 8.84
C ILE A 190 -19.49 3.85 9.45
N THR A 191 -19.38 2.72 10.14
CA THR A 191 -18.13 2.25 10.77
C THR A 191 -17.79 0.88 10.23
N TRP A 192 -16.52 0.65 9.87
CA TRP A 192 -16.04 -0.63 9.34
C TRP A 192 -14.69 -1.01 9.93
N LEU A 193 -14.34 -2.30 9.85
CA LEU A 193 -13.00 -2.79 10.17
C LEU A 193 -11.99 -2.27 9.14
N SER A 194 -10.90 -1.66 9.60
CA SER A 194 -9.92 -1.00 8.74
C SER A 194 -8.48 -1.40 9.07
N LYS A 195 -7.61 -1.30 8.07
CA LYS A 195 -6.19 -1.61 8.13
C LYS A 195 -5.36 -0.34 7.90
N PRO A 196 -4.27 -0.14 8.66
CA PRO A 196 -3.40 1.04 8.52
C PRO A 196 -2.68 1.13 7.16
N THR A 197 -2.62 0.03 6.42
CA THR A 197 -1.96 -0.16 5.12
C THR A 197 -2.89 0.11 3.92
N ARG A 198 -4.13 0.56 4.17
CA ARG A 198 -5.14 0.82 3.14
C ARG A 198 -5.79 2.18 3.33
N PHE A 199 -6.28 2.74 2.23
CA PHE A 199 -7.19 3.88 2.23
C PHE A 199 -8.60 3.42 1.92
N TYR A 200 -9.58 4.28 2.19
CA TYR A 200 -10.99 3.96 2.02
C TYR A 200 -11.75 5.05 1.28
N VAL A 201 -12.76 4.63 0.52
CA VAL A 201 -13.80 5.52 0.00
C VAL A 201 -15.15 4.89 0.31
N VAL A 202 -16.08 5.69 0.85
CA VAL A 202 -17.48 5.29 0.92
C VAL A 202 -18.13 5.66 -0.40
N GLN A 203 -18.76 4.68 -1.03
CA GLN A 203 -19.51 4.88 -2.26
C GLN A 203 -21.00 4.77 -2.00
N SER A 204 -21.77 5.51 -2.77
CA SER A 204 -23.21 5.53 -2.69
C SER A 204 -23.86 5.29 -4.04
N ARG A 205 -25.10 4.81 -4.01
CA ARG A 205 -26.03 4.82 -5.13
C ARG A 205 -27.47 4.93 -4.62
N SER A 206 -28.38 5.38 -5.47
CA SER A 206 -29.78 5.62 -5.11
C SER A 206 -30.71 4.43 -5.35
N ASN A 207 -30.22 3.35 -5.97
CA ASN A 207 -31.00 2.15 -6.28
C ASN A 207 -30.09 0.93 -6.44
N LEU A 208 -30.67 -0.28 -6.42
CA LEU A 208 -29.95 -1.55 -6.61
C LEU A 208 -30.06 -2.11 -8.04
N ASN A 209 -30.49 -1.31 -9.02
CA ASN A 209 -30.66 -1.81 -10.39
C ASN A 209 -29.32 -2.30 -10.95
N ALA A 210 -29.36 -3.41 -11.70
CA ALA A 210 -28.19 -3.95 -12.36
C ALA A 210 -27.57 -2.89 -13.29
N GLY A 211 -26.25 -2.70 -13.19
CA GLY A 211 -25.50 -1.70 -13.98
C GLY A 211 -25.52 -0.27 -13.44
N ALA A 212 -26.26 0.02 -12.35
CA ALA A 212 -26.15 1.32 -11.69
C ALA A 212 -24.76 1.49 -11.07
N ALA A 213 -24.04 2.54 -11.49
CA ALA A 213 -22.70 2.84 -11.01
C ALA A 213 -22.70 3.26 -9.54
N TRP A 214 -21.65 2.87 -8.83
CA TRP A 214 -21.34 3.38 -7.50
C TRP A 214 -20.58 4.70 -7.66
N LEU A 215 -20.99 5.72 -6.92
CA LEU A 215 -20.36 7.04 -6.94
C LEU A 215 -19.72 7.32 -5.59
N ASP A 216 -18.55 7.94 -5.60
CA ASP A 216 -17.85 8.30 -4.36
C ASP A 216 -18.68 9.30 -3.56
N ALA A 217 -19.02 8.92 -2.33
CA ALA A 217 -19.72 9.75 -1.36
C ALA A 217 -18.75 10.48 -0.40
N THR A 218 -17.49 10.05 -0.37
CA THR A 218 -16.41 10.70 0.37
C THR A 218 -15.21 10.91 -0.55
N SER A 219 -14.32 11.84 -0.18
CA SER A 219 -12.93 11.79 -0.68
C SER A 219 -12.19 10.58 -0.12
N LEU A 220 -10.97 10.34 -0.59
CA LEU A 220 -10.07 9.33 -0.03
C LEU A 220 -9.83 9.55 1.47
N LEU A 221 -10.16 8.54 2.27
CA LEU A 221 -10.02 8.52 3.73
C LEU A 221 -8.79 7.71 4.13
N ALA A 222 -7.96 8.31 4.97
CA ALA A 222 -6.96 7.56 5.72
C ALA A 222 -7.67 6.76 6.84
N PRO A 223 -7.12 5.61 7.25
CA PRO A 223 -7.67 4.85 8.35
C PRO A 223 -7.55 5.64 9.65
N ASP A 224 -8.56 5.54 10.51
CA ASP A 224 -8.50 6.09 11.87
C ASP A 224 -7.49 5.31 12.73
N ALA A 225 -7.09 5.89 13.86
CA ALA A 225 -6.26 5.19 14.82
C ALA A 225 -7.05 4.02 15.45
N GLY A 226 -6.56 2.80 15.26
CA GLY A 226 -7.18 1.58 15.80
C GLY A 226 -7.70 0.65 14.70
N PRO A 227 -8.58 -0.31 15.06
CA PRO A 227 -9.03 -1.35 14.13
C PRO A 227 -10.24 -0.95 13.27
N GLN A 228 -10.78 0.25 13.45
CA GLN A 228 -12.00 0.69 12.79
C GLN A 228 -11.89 2.13 12.31
N THR A 229 -12.53 2.42 11.18
CA THR A 229 -12.66 3.77 10.63
C THR A 229 -14.12 4.14 10.53
N THR A 230 -14.45 5.41 10.79
CA THR A 230 -15.81 5.94 10.71
C THR A 230 -15.91 7.06 9.69
N ALA A 231 -16.96 7.05 8.86
CA ALA A 231 -17.30 8.14 7.97
C ALA A 231 -18.71 8.65 8.20
N VAL A 232 -18.90 9.96 8.02
CA VAL A 232 -20.19 10.63 8.06
C VAL A 232 -20.50 11.18 6.68
N ILE A 233 -21.63 10.78 6.12
CA ILE A 233 -22.06 11.09 4.76
C ILE A 233 -23.33 11.93 4.83
N PRO A 234 -23.28 13.23 4.51
CA PRO A 234 -24.47 14.07 4.48
C PRO A 234 -25.36 13.71 3.28
N PHE A 235 -26.68 13.80 3.47
CA PHE A 235 -27.67 13.64 2.40
C PHE A 235 -28.74 14.72 2.46
N GLY A 236 -29.25 15.07 1.29
CA GLY A 236 -30.32 16.05 1.11
C GLY A 236 -31.73 15.43 1.15
N PRO A 237 -32.77 16.27 1.03
CA PRO A 237 -34.16 15.87 1.21
C PRO A 237 -34.70 15.01 0.05
N ALA A 238 -34.01 14.99 -1.10
CA ALA A 238 -34.37 14.19 -2.26
C ALA A 238 -33.85 12.74 -2.20
N SER A 239 -33.04 12.39 -1.19
CA SER A 239 -32.41 11.07 -1.09
C SER A 239 -33.26 10.11 -0.26
N SER A 240 -34.37 9.61 -0.80
CA SER A 240 -35.25 8.68 -0.08
C SER A 240 -34.65 7.27 0.08
N GLU A 241 -33.78 6.87 -0.84
CA GLU A 241 -33.09 5.57 -0.85
C GLU A 241 -31.60 5.79 -1.07
N ARG A 242 -30.78 5.20 -0.20
CA ARG A 242 -29.33 5.31 -0.23
C ARG A 242 -28.74 3.95 0.10
N TYR A 243 -27.92 3.45 -0.81
CA TYR A 243 -27.14 2.24 -0.62
C TYR A 243 -25.69 2.66 -0.52
N LEU A 244 -25.03 2.21 0.54
CA LEU A 244 -23.65 2.54 0.82
C LEU A 244 -22.80 1.28 0.75
N ARG A 245 -21.57 1.43 0.30
CA ARG A 245 -20.52 0.42 0.45
C ARG A 245 -19.20 1.09 0.77
N VAL A 246 -18.32 0.35 1.42
CA VAL A 246 -16.93 0.76 1.65
C VAL A 246 -16.05 0.05 0.63
N GLN A 247 -15.14 0.79 0.01
CA GLN A 247 -14.09 0.22 -0.83
C GLN A 247 -12.74 0.47 -0.17
N ALA A 248 -11.94 -0.59 0.01
CA ALA A 248 -10.53 -0.48 0.35
C ALA A 248 -9.71 -0.22 -0.92
N LEU A 249 -8.68 0.61 -0.80
CA LEU A 249 -7.79 1.03 -1.87
C LEU A 249 -6.36 0.88 -1.40
N LYS A 250 -5.53 0.24 -2.24
CA LYS A 250 -4.09 0.19 -2.03
C LYS A 250 -3.47 1.59 -2.20
N PRO A 251 -2.49 1.98 -1.37
CA PRO A 251 -1.79 3.24 -1.52
C PRO A 251 -1.11 3.40 -2.88
N LEU A 252 -1.30 4.56 -3.52
CA LEU A 252 -0.63 4.92 -4.79
C LEU A 252 -0.67 3.80 -5.86
N ALA A 253 -1.78 3.06 -5.92
CA ALA A 253 -1.99 2.04 -6.93
C ALA A 253 -2.12 2.69 -8.34
N PRO A 254 -1.56 2.04 -9.39
CA PRO A 254 -1.57 2.56 -10.76
C PRO A 254 -2.94 2.60 -11.43
#